data_AF-F4C9C8-F1
#
_entry.id   AF-F4C9C8-F1
#
_cell.length_a   1.000
_cell.length_b   1.000
_cell.length_c   1.000
_cell.angle_alpha   90.00
_cell.angle_beta   90.00
_cell.angle_gamma   90.00
#
_symmetry.space_group_name_H-M   'P 1'
#
loop_
_entity.id
_entity.type
_entity.pdbx_description
1 polymer ?
#
loop_
_entity_poly.entity_id
_entity_poly.type
_entity_poly.pdbx_seq_one_letter_code
_entity_poly.pdbx_strand_id
1 'polypeptide(L)'
;MKNLRLTPLNIVCALLAVWGVWSVIVDQLAWKRIALGILLIVILIIADQFFRLFFQRIRRIWLVEMGFVVFTILVIWLIENQGSF
;
A
#
# COMPACT_ATOMS: atom_id res chain seq x y z
N MET A 1 11.98 8.43 22.95
CA MET A 1 11.10 8.61 21.77
C MET A 1 11.37 7.43 20.84
N LYS A 2 10.40 6.52 20.65
CA LYS A 2 10.60 5.36 19.76
C LYS A 2 10.78 5.90 18.33
N ASN A 3 11.93 5.64 17.71
CA ASN A 3 12.22 6.04 16.33
C ASN A 3 11.20 5.37 15.39
N LEU A 4 10.15 6.10 15.02
CA LEU A 4 9.20 5.68 13.99
C LEU A 4 9.95 5.57 12.67
N ARG A 5 10.32 4.36 12.28
CA ARG A 5 10.97 4.08 11.00
C ARG A 5 9.92 4.11 9.90
N LEU A 6 9.89 5.21 9.16
CA LEU A 6 9.14 5.33 7.91
C LEU A 6 9.69 4.32 6.90
N THR A 7 8.86 3.34 6.54
CA THR A 7 9.14 2.36 5.47
C THR A 7 8.54 2.84 4.16
N PRO A 8 9.06 2.39 3.00
CA PRO A 8 8.49 2.73 1.70
C PRO A 8 7.03 2.28 1.63
N LEU A 9 6.73 1.13 2.22
CA LEU A 9 5.36 0.61 2.27
C LEU A 9 4.44 1.52 3.08
N ASN A 10 4.90 2.02 4.24
CA ASN A 10 4.09 2.95 5.04
C ASN A 10 3.87 4.31 4.34
N ILE A 11 4.84 4.78 3.55
CA ILE A 11 4.67 5.98 2.72
C ILE A 11 3.61 5.75 1.65
N VAL A 12 3.63 4.60 0.98
CA VAL A 12 2.62 4.23 -0.02
C VAL A 12 1.24 4.09 0.63
N CYS A 13 1.15 3.48 1.82
CA CYS A 13 -0.10 3.43 2.59
C CYS A 13 -0.65 4.83 2.90
N ALA A 14 0.22 5.76 3.32
CA ALA A 14 -0.19 7.13 3.61
C ALA A 14 -0.71 7.86 2.36
N LEU A 15 -0.03 7.70 1.22
CA LEU A 15 -0.48 8.27 -0.06
C LEU A 15 -1.83 7.68 -0.50
N LEU A 16 -2.00 6.36 -0.40
CA LEU A 16 -3.27 5.69 -0.72
C LEU A 16 -4.39 6.10 0.23
N ALA A 17 -4.09 6.28 1.52
CA ALA A 17 -5.07 6.76 2.50
C ALA A 17 -5.52 8.19 2.19
N VAL A 18 -4.58 9.09 1.89
CA VAL A 18 -4.89 10.47 1.49
C VAL A 18 -5.73 10.49 0.21
N TRP A 19 -5.33 9.71 -0.80
CA TRP A 19 -6.09 9.60 -2.06
C TRP A 19 -7.48 9.01 -1.85
N GLY A 20 -7.62 7.98 -1.01
CA GLY A 20 -8.89 7.37 -0.67
C GLY A 20 -9.83 8.35 0.04
N VAL A 21 -9.33 9.08 1.03
CA VAL A 21 -10.10 10.13 1.73
C VAL A 21 -10.51 11.25 0.78
N TRP A 22 -9.60 11.69 -0.09
CA TRP A 22 -9.89 12.69 -1.12
C TRP A 22 -11.03 12.23 -2.06
N SER A 23 -10.94 10.99 -2.54
CA SER A 23 -11.95 10.40 -3.44
C SER A 23 -13.32 10.26 -2.77
N VAL A 24 -13.35 10.01 -1.45
CA VAL A 24 -14.62 9.98 -0.68
C VAL A 24 -15.26 11.36 -0.60
N ILE A 25 -14.45 12.39 -0.31
CA ILE A 25 -14.93 13.76 -0.07
C ILE A 25 -15.33 14.44 -1.38
N VAL A 26 -14.54 14.28 -2.43
CA VAL A 26 -14.71 15.01 -3.70
C VAL A 26 -15.59 14.25 -4.68
N ASP A 27 -15.36 12.95 -4.84
CA ASP A 27 -16.01 12.17 -5.91
C ASP A 27 -17.27 11.41 -5.44
N GLN A 28 -17.69 11.58 -4.18
CA GLN A 28 -18.82 10.86 -3.55
C GLN A 28 -18.80 9.35 -3.86
N LEU A 29 -17.62 8.75 -3.74
CA LEU A 29 -17.38 7.38 -4.14
C LEU A 29 -18.33 6.40 -3.45
N ALA A 30 -18.85 5.42 -4.19
CA ALA A 30 -19.76 4.41 -3.64
C ALA A 30 -19.14 3.69 -2.43
N TRP A 31 -19.94 3.45 -1.38
CA TRP A 31 -19.54 2.78 -0.14
C TRP A 31 -18.76 1.47 -0.36
N LYS A 32 -19.09 0.71 -1.41
CA LYS A 32 -18.34 -0.50 -1.80
C LYS A 32 -16.87 -0.22 -2.15
N ARG A 33 -16.59 0.85 -2.90
CA ARG A 33 -15.21 1.23 -3.28
C ARG A 33 -14.42 1.75 -2.08
N ILE A 34 -15.10 2.47 -1.18
CA ILE A 34 -14.51 2.93 0.09
C ILE A 34 -14.10 1.73 0.96
N ALA A 35 -15.00 0.75 1.12
CA ALA A 35 -14.72 -0.46 1.89
C ALA A 35 -13.52 -1.24 1.32
N LEU A 36 -13.41 -1.34 -0.01
CA LEU A 36 -12.25 -1.94 -0.68
C LEU A 36 -10.96 -1.14 -0.44
N GLY A 37 -11.01 0.19 -0.47
CA GLY A 37 -9.85 1.05 -0.19
C GLY A 37 -9.36 0.89 1.26
N ILE A 38 -10.26 0.85 2.23
CA ILE A 38 -9.92 0.62 3.64
C ILE A 38 -9.32 -0.79 3.82
N LEU A 39 -9.91 -1.81 3.20
CA LEU A 39 -9.39 -3.18 3.24
C LEU A 39 -7.97 -3.24 2.67
N LEU A 40 -7.71 -2.55 1.55
CA LEU A 40 -6.37 -2.46 0.95
C LEU A 40 -5.36 -1.84 1.92
N ILE A 41 -5.72 -0.75 2.60
CA ILE A 41 -4.85 -0.10 3.61
C ILE A 41 -4.52 -1.06 4.74
N VAL A 42 -5.52 -1.78 5.26
CA VAL A 42 -5.31 -2.78 6.32
C VAL A 42 -4.35 -3.88 5.86
N ILE A 43 -4.55 -4.42 4.65
CA ILE A 43 -3.68 -5.44 4.08
C ILE A 43 -2.23 -4.94 3.95
N LEU A 44 -2.04 -3.71 3.46
CA LEU A 44 -0.71 -3.13 3.30
C LEU A 44 -0.01 -2.88 4.65
N ILE A 45 -0.75 -2.47 5.69
CA ILE A 45 -0.20 -2.34 7.04
C ILE A 45 0.23 -3.70 7.60
N ILE A 46 -0.57 -4.75 7.39
CA ILE A 46 -0.23 -6.11 7.81
C ILE A 46 1.01 -6.60 7.03
N ALA A 47 1.05 -6.37 5.72
CA ALA A 47 2.19 -6.73 4.88
C ALA A 47 3.47 -6.02 5.35
N ASP A 48 3.40 -4.73 5.66
CA ASP A 48 4.52 -3.95 6.20
C ASP A 48 5.04 -4.53 7.53
N GLN A 49 4.14 -4.87 8.46
CA GLN A 49 4.51 -5.55 9.70
C GLN A 49 5.14 -6.91 9.43
N PHE A 50 4.60 -7.68 8.49
CA PHE A 50 5.15 -8.97 8.11
C PHE A 50 6.57 -8.85 7.54
N PHE A 51 6.82 -7.90 6.64
CA PHE A 51 8.16 -7.63 6.11
C PHE A 51 9.13 -7.24 7.23
N ARG A 52 8.69 -6.37 8.16
CA ARG A 52 9.52 -6.00 9.32
C ARG A 52 9.85 -7.21 10.18
N LEU A 53 8.86 -8.05 10.53
CA LEU A 53 9.03 -9.21 11.42
C LEU A 53 9.85 -10.32 10.76
N PHE A 54 9.59 -10.63 9.50
CA PHE A 54 10.25 -11.73 8.79
C PHE A 54 11.68 -11.38 8.39
N PHE A 55 11.94 -10.11 8.04
CA PHE A 55 13.24 -9.68 7.53
C PHE A 55 14.04 -8.84 8.53
N GLN A 56 13.71 -8.85 9.83
CA GLN A 56 14.38 -8.05 10.90
C GLN A 56 15.92 -8.05 10.83
N ARG A 57 16.52 -9.15 10.35
CA ARG A 57 17.97 -9.35 10.28
C ARG A 57 18.64 -8.75 9.04
N ILE A 58 17.88 -8.37 8.02
CA ILE A 58 18.43 -7.83 6.77
C ILE A 58 18.75 -6.34 6.96
N ARG A 59 20.02 -5.98 6.75
CA ARG A 59 20.49 -4.58 6.89
C ARG A 59 19.77 -3.58 5.97
N ARG A 60 19.19 -4.06 4.86
CA ARG A 60 18.52 -3.27 3.81
C ARG A 60 17.09 -3.75 3.50
N ILE A 61 16.25 -3.97 4.51
CA ILE A 61 14.81 -4.30 4.35
C ILE A 61 14.10 -3.32 3.40
N TRP A 62 14.46 -2.04 3.48
CA TRP A 62 13.89 -0.96 2.66
C TRP A 62 14.00 -1.24 1.15
N LEU A 63 15.04 -1.94 0.68
CA LEU A 63 15.16 -2.33 -0.74
C LEU A 63 14.16 -3.42 -1.14
N VAL A 64 13.86 -4.34 -0.22
CA VAL A 64 12.87 -5.41 -0.45
C VAL A 64 11.46 -4.81 -0.47
N GLU A 65 11.16 -3.90 0.46
CA GLU A 65 9.89 -3.18 0.50
C GLU A 65 9.69 -2.32 -0.77
N MET A 66 10.74 -1.64 -1.26
CA MET A 66 10.71 -0.92 -2.54
C MET A 66 10.43 -1.87 -3.73
N GLY A 67 11.11 -3.01 -3.78
CA GLY A 67 10.86 -4.02 -4.81
C GLY A 67 9.42 -4.53 -4.80
N PHE A 68 8.86 -4.75 -3.62
CA PHE A 68 7.46 -5.15 -3.47
C PHE A 68 6.48 -4.06 -3.94
N VAL A 69 6.74 -2.78 -3.65
CA VAL A 69 5.94 -1.66 -4.16
C VAL A 69 5.96 -1.63 -5.68
N VAL A 70 7.16 -1.66 -6.28
CA VAL A 70 7.31 -1.66 -7.75
C VAL A 70 6.59 -2.86 -8.37
N PHE A 71 6.75 -4.05 -7.80
CA PHE A 71 6.05 -5.26 -8.24
C PHE A 71 4.53 -5.11 -8.15
N THR A 72 4.01 -4.56 -7.06
CA THR A 72 2.57 -4.32 -6.88
C THR A 72 2.03 -3.37 -7.95
N ILE A 73 2.74 -2.28 -8.25
CA ILE A 73 2.38 -1.34 -9.31
C ILE A 73 2.37 -2.04 -10.68
N LEU A 74 3.36 -2.88 -10.96
CA LEU A 74 3.42 -3.65 -12.20
C LEU A 74 2.27 -4.66 -12.33
N VAL A 75 1.90 -5.32 -11.24
CA VAL A 75 0.75 -6.24 -11.23
C VAL A 75 -0.56 -5.49 -11.47
N ILE A 76 -0.77 -4.35 -10.80
CA ILE A 76 -1.94 -3.50 -11.03
C ILE A 76 -1.98 -3.06 -12.50
N TRP A 77 -0.85 -2.59 -13.03
CA TRP A 77 -0.74 -2.17 -14.42
C TRP A 77 -1.01 -3.32 -15.40
N LEU A 78 -0.51 -4.52 -15.11
CA LEU A 78 -0.75 -5.70 -15.93
C LEU A 78 -2.24 -6.09 -15.93
N ILE A 79 -2.91 -6.04 -14.77
CA ILE A 79 -4.35 -6.33 -14.65
C ILE A 79 -5.16 -5.29 -15.42
N GLU A 80 -4.86 -4.01 -15.23
CA GLU A 80 -5.55 -2.90 -15.93
C GLU A 80 -5.36 -3.02 -17.46
N ASN A 81 -4.12 -3.30 -17.91
CA ASN A 81 -3.81 -3.41 -19.33
C ASN A 81 -4.39 -4.69 -19.97
N GLN A 82 -4.73 -5.71 -19.18
CA GLN A 82 -5.45 -6.89 -19.68
C GLN A 82 -6.99 -6.78 -19.51
N GLY A 83 -7.48 -5.76 -18.81
CA GLY A 83 -8.89 -5.49 -18.56
C GLY A 83 -9.55 -4.54 -19.56
N SER A 84 -9.45 -4.80 -20.87
CA SER A 84 -10.46 -4.35 -21.84
C SER A 84 -11.57 -5.40 -21.91
N PHE A 85 -12.54 -5.31 -21.00
CA PHE A 85 -13.84 -5.99 -21.08
C PHE A 85 -14.95 -5.06 -20.61
#